data_AF-A0A1S3B3X5-F1
#
_entry.id   AF-A0A1S3B3X5-F1
#
_cell.length_a   1.000
_cell.length_b   1.000
_cell.length_c   1.000
_cell.angle_alpha   90.00
_cell.angle_beta   90.00
_cell.angle_gamma   90.00
#
_symmetry.space_group_name_H-M   'P 1'
#
loop_
_entity.id
_entity.type
_entity.pdbx_description
1 polymer ?
#
loop_
_entity_poly.entity_id
_entity_poly.type
_entity_poly.pdbx_seq_one_letter_code
_entity_poly.pdbx_strand_id
1 'polypeptide(L)'
;MGLRSNFVALLLLFLLLVSNSKAQSSGAVFDVTSFGAKPDADITGALVSAWKEGCASITPSKVLIPKGSYGLSQSNLKGPCKSSIELQIEGTLQAPSDPKGDGLLILEYVDRLTVSGMGVLDGQGKEGWEKNDCHLKKICTKLPMNLKLNFITNSIVKDITSLDSKNYHINLLGCKNLTFDHVTITAPGDSPNTDGIHVSSSEEINILNTNIATGDDCISVGDTNKQIVISDVTCGPGHGISIGSLGKYSKEKEVVGVTVKKCKLTSTTNGVRIKTWPDSVGTFPASDMHFEDIEMVNVSNPVIIDQEYCPWNQCNRKVPSKIKISKVSFKNIRGTSATPVAVKIVCSKSNPCEEVEVADIDLTYSGSEGPIKSQCANVKPVISGKQNPPICGEPAPLDGPSTD
;
A
#
# COMPACT_ATOMS: atom_id res chain seq x y z
N MET A 1 -44.56 27.75 -67.93
CA MET A 1 -43.43 26.82 -68.18
C MET A 1 -42.19 27.48 -67.60
N GLY A 2 -41.64 27.17 -66.43
CA GLY A 2 -41.75 25.99 -65.58
C GLY A 2 -40.34 25.53 -65.15
N LEU A 3 -39.51 26.44 -64.61
CA LEU A 3 -38.23 26.10 -63.97
C LEU A 3 -38.36 26.38 -62.46
N ARG A 4 -38.67 25.34 -61.69
CA ARG A 4 -38.44 25.31 -60.23
C ARG A 4 -37.80 23.96 -59.93
N SER A 5 -36.48 23.96 -60.00
CA SER A 5 -35.62 22.80 -59.75
C SER A 5 -34.63 23.17 -58.64
N ASN A 6 -34.36 22.22 -57.76
CA ASN A 6 -33.15 22.11 -56.93
C ASN A 6 -32.91 23.09 -55.78
N PHE A 7 -33.81 23.16 -54.79
CA PHE A 7 -33.43 23.69 -53.46
C PHE A 7 -33.83 22.81 -52.27
N VAL A 8 -34.78 21.88 -52.41
CA VAL A 8 -35.21 21.03 -51.29
C VAL A 8 -34.33 19.79 -51.10
N ALA A 9 -33.73 19.27 -52.17
CA ALA A 9 -32.89 18.07 -52.10
C ALA A 9 -31.49 18.32 -51.47
N LEU A 10 -30.98 19.55 -51.54
CA LEU A 10 -29.65 19.88 -50.98
C LEU A 10 -29.68 20.10 -49.46
N LEU A 11 -30.80 20.56 -48.89
CA LEU A 11 -30.94 20.71 -47.44
C LEU A 11 -31.08 19.35 -46.72
N LEU A 12 -31.68 18.36 -47.38
CA LEU A 12 -31.81 17.00 -46.83
C LEU A 12 -30.50 16.22 -46.86
N LEU A 13 -29.57 16.54 -47.77
CA LEU A 13 -28.24 15.91 -47.81
C LEU A 13 -27.27 16.51 -46.78
N PHE A 14 -27.44 17.78 -46.39
CA PHE A 14 -26.62 18.41 -45.34
C PHE A 14 -27.06 18.08 -43.91
N LEU A 15 -28.31 17.64 -43.72
CA LEU A 15 -28.81 17.15 -42.41
C LEU A 15 -28.46 15.69 -42.12
N LEU A 16 -27.93 14.93 -43.10
CA LEU A 16 -27.45 13.55 -42.92
C LEU A 16 -25.96 13.44 -42.57
N LEU A 17 -25.23 14.57 -42.46
CA LEU A 17 -23.78 14.58 -42.19
C LEU A 17 -23.41 15.14 -40.80
N VAL A 18 -24.38 15.39 -39.92
CA VAL A 18 -24.11 15.76 -38.52
C VAL A 18 -24.84 14.80 -37.58
N SER A 19 -24.46 13.53 -37.64
CA SER A 19 -24.71 12.56 -36.56
C SER A 19 -23.55 11.58 -36.47
N ASN A 20 -22.31 12.08 -36.53
CA ASN A 20 -21.22 11.42 -35.80
C ASN A 20 -21.40 11.76 -34.32
N SER A 21 -22.48 11.26 -33.72
CA SER A 21 -22.40 10.83 -32.35
C SER A 21 -21.27 9.81 -32.36
N LYS A 22 -20.10 10.17 -31.81
CA LYS A 22 -19.28 9.15 -31.19
C LYS A 22 -20.21 8.51 -30.17
N ALA A 23 -20.92 7.46 -30.58
CA ALA A 23 -21.42 6.48 -29.65
C ALA A 23 -20.15 6.05 -28.93
N GLN A 24 -19.96 6.62 -27.75
CA GLN A 24 -18.98 6.14 -26.81
C GLN A 24 -19.39 4.68 -26.64
N SER A 25 -18.66 3.79 -27.32
CA SER A 25 -18.89 2.35 -27.26
C SER A 25 -18.95 2.04 -25.78
N SER A 26 -20.16 1.87 -25.23
CA SER A 26 -20.33 1.39 -23.88
C SER A 26 -19.63 0.04 -23.90
N GLY A 27 -18.47 -0.03 -23.25
CA GLY A 27 -17.64 -1.23 -23.27
C GLY A 27 -18.48 -2.46 -22.94
N ALA A 28 -18.12 -3.61 -23.50
CA ALA A 28 -18.88 -4.84 -23.25
C ALA A 28 -18.93 -5.12 -21.74
N VAL A 29 -20.15 -5.27 -21.19
CA VAL A 29 -20.39 -5.56 -19.78
C VAL A 29 -20.64 -7.05 -19.59
N PHE A 30 -19.82 -7.67 -18.76
CA PHE A 30 -19.84 -9.07 -18.38
C PHE A 30 -20.30 -9.15 -16.92
N ASP A 31 -21.61 -9.13 -16.72
CA ASP A 31 -22.23 -9.28 -15.40
C ASP A 31 -22.12 -10.74 -14.94
N VAL A 32 -21.52 -10.98 -13.77
CA VAL A 32 -21.31 -12.34 -13.24
C VAL A 32 -22.61 -13.13 -13.07
N THR A 33 -23.76 -12.49 -12.92
CA THR A 33 -25.07 -13.16 -12.85
C THR A 33 -25.44 -13.85 -14.16
N SER A 34 -24.98 -13.33 -15.29
CA SER A 34 -25.12 -13.98 -16.61
C SER A 34 -24.26 -15.25 -16.73
N PHE A 35 -23.29 -15.42 -15.81
CA PHE A 35 -22.43 -16.60 -15.68
C PHE A 35 -22.85 -17.50 -14.52
N GLY A 36 -24.05 -17.31 -13.97
CA GLY A 36 -24.63 -18.15 -12.93
C GLY A 36 -24.33 -17.73 -11.50
N ALA A 37 -23.70 -16.57 -11.28
CA ALA A 37 -23.53 -16.02 -9.94
C ALA A 37 -24.90 -15.74 -9.28
N LYS A 38 -25.00 -16.09 -8.00
CA LYS A 38 -26.17 -15.81 -7.16
C LYS A 38 -25.70 -15.23 -5.83
N PRO A 39 -26.44 -14.29 -5.22
CA PRO A 39 -26.19 -13.87 -3.85
C PRO A 39 -26.18 -15.07 -2.90
N ASP A 40 -25.41 -14.95 -1.83
CA ASP A 40 -25.24 -15.95 -0.76
C ASP A 40 -24.70 -17.31 -1.25
N ALA A 41 -24.06 -17.33 -2.42
CA ALA A 41 -23.42 -18.50 -3.00
C ALA A 41 -21.95 -18.20 -3.33
N ASP A 42 -21.14 -19.25 -3.50
CA ASP A 42 -19.79 -19.11 -4.05
C ASP A 42 -19.88 -18.72 -5.54
N ILE A 43 -19.22 -17.61 -5.91
CA ILE A 43 -19.22 -17.10 -7.28
C ILE A 43 -17.88 -17.27 -8.00
N THR A 44 -16.91 -18.00 -7.43
CA THR A 44 -15.55 -18.10 -7.99
C THR A 44 -15.58 -18.56 -9.45
N GLY A 45 -16.39 -19.58 -9.78
CA GLY A 45 -16.53 -20.07 -11.16
C GLY A 45 -17.16 -19.06 -12.12
N ALA A 46 -18.18 -18.33 -11.65
CA ALA A 46 -18.87 -17.32 -12.44
C ALA A 46 -17.97 -16.10 -12.71
N LEU A 47 -17.23 -15.65 -11.69
CA LEU A 47 -16.27 -14.55 -11.80
C LEU A 47 -15.14 -14.88 -12.77
N VAL A 48 -14.53 -16.07 -12.67
CA VAL A 48 -13.47 -16.51 -13.59
C VAL A 48 -13.98 -16.59 -15.03
N SER A 49 -15.21 -17.07 -15.24
CA SER A 49 -15.82 -17.13 -16.57
C SER A 49 -16.06 -15.74 -17.15
N ALA A 50 -16.68 -14.84 -16.38
CA ALA A 50 -16.92 -13.46 -16.79
C ALA A 50 -15.61 -12.72 -17.10
N TRP A 51 -14.59 -12.91 -16.26
CA TRP A 51 -13.26 -12.34 -16.47
C TRP A 51 -12.62 -12.82 -17.76
N LYS A 52 -12.69 -14.13 -18.06
CA LYS A 52 -12.10 -14.69 -19.28
C LYS A 52 -12.70 -14.06 -20.53
N GLU A 53 -14.02 -13.88 -20.58
CA GLU A 53 -14.68 -13.23 -21.71
C GLU A 53 -14.37 -11.73 -21.77
N GLY A 54 -14.43 -11.04 -20.64
CA GLY A 54 -14.07 -9.63 -20.53
C GLY A 54 -12.64 -9.35 -21.00
N CYS A 55 -11.68 -10.17 -20.58
CA CYS A 55 -10.27 -10.05 -20.91
C CYS A 55 -10.00 -10.38 -22.39
N ALA A 56 -10.85 -11.21 -23.02
CA ALA A 56 -10.77 -11.55 -24.44
C ALA A 56 -11.41 -10.49 -25.37
N SER A 57 -12.11 -9.49 -24.81
CA SER A 57 -12.71 -8.38 -25.57
C SER A 57 -11.66 -7.52 -26.27
N ILE A 58 -11.87 -7.26 -27.56
CA ILE A 58 -11.00 -6.37 -28.37
C ILE A 58 -11.32 -4.88 -28.18
N THR A 59 -12.37 -4.57 -27.42
CA THR A 59 -12.76 -3.21 -27.01
C THR A 59 -12.74 -3.11 -25.49
N PRO A 60 -12.69 -1.90 -24.89
CA PRO A 60 -12.78 -1.75 -23.45
C PRO A 60 -13.95 -2.55 -22.87
N SER A 61 -13.73 -3.26 -21.78
CA SER A 61 -14.72 -4.15 -21.17
C SER A 61 -14.84 -3.94 -19.66
N LYS A 62 -15.94 -4.45 -19.11
CA LYS A 62 -16.26 -4.38 -17.69
C LYS A 62 -16.76 -5.72 -17.21
N VAL A 63 -16.17 -6.24 -16.14
CA VAL A 63 -16.70 -7.36 -15.36
C VAL A 63 -17.43 -6.77 -14.16
N LEU A 64 -18.73 -6.98 -14.08
CA LEU A 64 -19.58 -6.42 -13.03
C LEU A 64 -19.93 -7.51 -12.01
N ILE A 65 -19.60 -7.26 -10.74
CA ILE A 65 -20.13 -7.98 -9.59
C ILE A 65 -21.17 -7.06 -8.95
N PRO A 66 -22.48 -7.29 -9.17
CA PRO A 66 -23.51 -6.38 -8.68
C PRO A 66 -23.63 -6.42 -7.16
N LYS A 67 -24.45 -5.54 -6.59
CA LYS A 67 -24.73 -5.52 -5.16
C LYS A 67 -25.29 -6.86 -4.68
N GLY A 68 -24.76 -7.34 -3.56
CA GLY A 68 -25.13 -8.59 -2.91
C GLY A 68 -23.99 -9.09 -2.03
N SER A 69 -24.25 -10.13 -1.22
CA SER A 69 -23.18 -10.86 -0.56
C SER A 69 -22.84 -12.10 -1.39
N TYR A 70 -21.56 -12.40 -1.54
CA TYR A 70 -21.10 -13.53 -2.34
C TYR A 70 -19.94 -14.23 -1.63
N GLY A 71 -20.01 -15.56 -1.56
CA GLY A 71 -18.85 -16.35 -1.20
C GLY A 71 -17.81 -16.27 -2.32
N LEU A 72 -16.54 -16.18 -1.94
CA LEU A 72 -15.45 -16.22 -2.90
C LEU A 72 -14.27 -17.01 -2.34
N SER A 73 -13.93 -18.08 -3.02
CA SER A 73 -12.66 -18.78 -2.85
C SER A 73 -11.57 -18.14 -3.73
N GLN A 74 -10.30 -18.52 -3.52
CA GLN A 74 -9.19 -17.96 -4.30
C GLN A 74 -9.51 -17.88 -5.80
N SER A 75 -9.49 -16.66 -6.33
CA SER A 75 -9.85 -16.36 -7.71
C SER A 75 -8.67 -15.72 -8.43
N ASN A 76 -8.04 -16.49 -9.32
CA ASN A 76 -6.93 -16.04 -10.16
C ASN A 76 -7.46 -15.45 -11.47
N LEU A 77 -7.41 -14.13 -11.60
CA LEU A 77 -7.84 -13.36 -12.75
C LEU A 77 -6.62 -12.91 -13.56
N LYS A 78 -6.29 -13.70 -14.58
CA LYS A 78 -5.04 -13.56 -15.34
C LYS A 78 -5.24 -12.86 -16.69
N GLY A 79 -4.27 -12.03 -17.07
CA GLY A 79 -4.11 -11.48 -18.42
C GLY A 79 -3.12 -12.30 -19.29
N PRO A 80 -2.56 -11.72 -20.37
CA PRO A 80 -2.82 -10.36 -20.85
C PRO A 80 -4.23 -10.21 -21.42
N CYS A 81 -4.88 -9.08 -21.16
CA CYS A 81 -6.17 -8.74 -21.77
C CYS A 81 -5.97 -7.99 -23.10
N LYS A 82 -6.87 -8.21 -24.06
CA LYS A 82 -6.76 -7.62 -25.41
C LYS A 82 -7.08 -6.12 -25.44
N SER A 83 -7.78 -5.62 -24.43
CA SER A 83 -8.10 -4.20 -24.25
C SER A 83 -8.09 -3.84 -22.75
N SER A 84 -8.37 -2.57 -22.42
CA SER A 84 -8.55 -2.15 -21.03
C SER A 84 -9.76 -2.85 -20.40
N ILE A 85 -9.66 -3.21 -19.13
CA ILE A 85 -10.70 -3.94 -18.41
C ILE A 85 -10.98 -3.29 -17.05
N GLU A 86 -12.26 -3.14 -16.72
CA GLU A 86 -12.71 -2.75 -15.38
C GLU A 86 -13.26 -3.98 -14.65
N LEU A 87 -12.78 -4.23 -13.43
CA LEU A 87 -13.45 -5.09 -12.45
C LEU A 87 -14.24 -4.19 -11.51
N GLN A 88 -15.54 -4.06 -11.76
CA GLN A 88 -16.44 -3.27 -10.92
C GLN A 88 -17.09 -4.18 -9.88
N ILE A 89 -16.72 -3.99 -8.62
CA ILE A 89 -17.18 -4.72 -7.45
C ILE A 89 -18.16 -3.84 -6.70
N GLU A 90 -19.45 -4.08 -6.82
CA GLU A 90 -20.50 -3.39 -6.04
C GLU A 90 -20.98 -4.19 -4.83
N GLY A 91 -20.71 -5.50 -4.82
CA GLY A 91 -21.08 -6.42 -3.74
C GLY A 91 -20.00 -6.61 -2.67
N THR A 92 -20.32 -7.45 -1.70
CA THR A 92 -19.39 -7.96 -0.69
C THR A 92 -18.91 -9.35 -1.10
N LEU A 93 -17.60 -9.50 -1.22
CA LEU A 93 -16.91 -10.76 -1.52
C LEU A 93 -16.34 -11.34 -0.23
N GLN A 94 -16.95 -12.40 0.30
CA GLN A 94 -16.60 -13.01 1.57
C GLN A 94 -15.67 -14.20 1.38
N ALA A 95 -14.48 -14.12 1.96
CA ALA A 95 -13.57 -15.26 2.03
C ALA A 95 -14.16 -16.38 2.91
N PRO A 96 -13.89 -17.66 2.60
CA PRO A 96 -14.24 -18.74 3.50
C PRO A 96 -13.46 -18.62 4.82
N SER A 97 -13.92 -19.32 5.86
CA SER A 97 -13.30 -19.32 7.19
C SER A 97 -11.92 -19.99 7.21
N ASP A 98 -11.74 -21.08 6.46
CA ASP A 98 -10.45 -21.76 6.22
C ASP A 98 -10.03 -21.71 4.73
N PRO A 99 -9.68 -20.53 4.20
CA PRO A 99 -9.29 -20.37 2.81
C PRO A 99 -7.98 -21.10 2.52
N LYS A 100 -7.93 -21.74 1.34
CA LYS A 100 -6.72 -22.35 0.80
C LYS A 100 -6.07 -21.41 -0.21
N GLY A 101 -4.75 -21.43 -0.23
CA GLY A 101 -3.94 -20.65 -1.17
C GLY A 101 -3.45 -19.34 -0.58
N ASP A 102 -3.09 -18.42 -1.46
CA ASP A 102 -2.31 -17.22 -1.13
C ASP A 102 -3.14 -15.94 -1.12
N GLY A 103 -4.38 -15.96 -1.61
CA GLY A 103 -5.24 -14.78 -1.57
C GLY A 103 -6.68 -15.03 -2.02
N LEU A 104 -7.56 -14.09 -1.71
CA LEU A 104 -8.97 -14.09 -2.12
C LEU A 104 -9.11 -13.72 -3.60
N LEU A 105 -8.63 -12.53 -3.97
CA LEU A 105 -8.61 -12.04 -5.35
C LEU A 105 -7.16 -11.80 -5.81
N ILE A 106 -6.74 -12.52 -6.85
CA ILE A 106 -5.38 -12.45 -7.39
C ILE A 106 -5.46 -12.00 -8.85
N LEU A 107 -5.01 -10.79 -9.14
CA LEU A 107 -4.93 -10.27 -10.52
C LEU A 107 -3.48 -10.32 -11.01
N GLU A 108 -3.27 -10.86 -12.20
CA GLU A 108 -1.92 -11.15 -12.70
C GLU A 108 -1.74 -10.76 -14.17
N TYR A 109 -0.66 -10.05 -14.48
CA TYR A 109 -0.24 -9.72 -15.85
C TYR A 109 -1.30 -8.93 -16.65
N VAL A 110 -1.91 -7.93 -16.03
CA VAL A 110 -2.94 -7.09 -16.64
C VAL A 110 -2.41 -5.67 -16.85
N ASP A 111 -2.66 -5.14 -18.04
CA ASP A 111 -2.36 -3.76 -18.41
C ASP A 111 -3.67 -2.97 -18.57
N ARG A 112 -3.70 -1.71 -18.12
CA ARG A 112 -4.91 -0.85 -18.15
C ARG A 112 -6.10 -1.46 -17.41
N LEU A 113 -5.86 -1.95 -16.19
CA LEU A 113 -6.88 -2.43 -15.27
C LEU A 113 -7.47 -1.24 -14.47
N THR A 114 -8.79 -1.27 -14.29
CA THR A 114 -9.49 -0.51 -13.24
C THR A 114 -10.15 -1.48 -12.27
N VAL A 115 -9.90 -1.35 -10.97
CA VAL A 115 -10.70 -2.01 -9.92
C VAL A 115 -11.51 -0.92 -9.21
N SER A 116 -12.83 -1.07 -9.14
CA SER A 116 -13.76 -0.02 -8.68
C SER A 116 -15.01 -0.60 -8.02
N GLY A 117 -15.95 0.25 -7.59
CA GLY A 117 -17.37 -0.12 -7.41
C GLY A 117 -17.94 0.02 -6.01
N MET A 118 -17.17 0.51 -5.02
CA MET A 118 -17.54 0.68 -3.61
C MET A 118 -17.86 -0.62 -2.86
N GLY A 119 -17.62 -1.77 -3.47
CA GLY A 119 -17.77 -3.08 -2.83
C GLY A 119 -16.70 -3.38 -1.79
N VAL A 120 -16.88 -4.52 -1.13
CA VAL A 120 -16.07 -4.94 0.02
C VAL A 120 -15.39 -6.27 -0.27
N LEU A 121 -14.08 -6.35 -0.07
CA LEU A 121 -13.34 -7.59 0.07
C LEU A 121 -13.30 -7.93 1.55
N ASP A 122 -14.14 -8.87 1.99
CA ASP A 122 -14.26 -9.29 3.39
C ASP A 122 -13.45 -10.57 3.61
N GLY A 123 -12.31 -10.42 4.29
CA GLY A 123 -11.36 -11.48 4.53
C GLY A 123 -11.76 -12.44 5.64
N GLN A 124 -12.77 -12.14 6.46
CA GLN A 124 -13.18 -12.95 7.61
C GLN A 124 -11.97 -13.34 8.49
N GLY A 125 -11.20 -12.33 8.90
CA GLY A 125 -9.82 -12.45 9.38
C GLY A 125 -9.61 -13.21 10.69
N LYS A 126 -10.59 -13.15 11.60
CA LYS A 126 -10.46 -13.60 13.00
C LYS A 126 -9.86 -15.00 13.16
N GLU A 127 -10.41 -15.99 12.48
CA GLU A 127 -9.90 -17.37 12.55
C GLU A 127 -8.52 -17.53 11.90
N GLY A 128 -8.17 -16.67 10.94
CA GLY A 128 -6.84 -16.64 10.34
C GLY A 128 -5.79 -16.10 11.32
N TRP A 129 -6.12 -15.05 12.05
CA TRP A 129 -5.21 -14.42 13.02
C TRP A 129 -4.79 -15.36 14.14
N GLU A 130 -5.70 -16.21 14.63
CA GLU A 130 -5.40 -17.25 15.64
C GLU A 130 -4.37 -18.29 15.14
N LYS A 131 -4.22 -18.44 13.82
CA LYS A 131 -3.25 -19.35 13.18
C LYS A 131 -1.91 -18.69 12.89
N ASN A 132 -1.75 -17.39 13.15
CA ASN A 132 -0.50 -16.67 12.90
C ASN A 132 0.56 -17.05 13.95
N ASP A 133 1.67 -17.62 13.48
CA ASP A 133 2.81 -18.05 14.31
C ASP A 133 4.15 -17.39 13.90
N CYS A 134 4.10 -16.24 13.22
CA CYS A 134 5.29 -15.49 12.76
C CYS A 134 6.14 -14.95 13.92
N HIS A 135 5.58 -14.80 15.12
CA HIS A 135 6.32 -14.47 16.33
C HIS A 135 7.06 -15.69 16.95
N LEU A 136 6.64 -16.92 16.62
CA LEU A 136 7.18 -18.17 17.17
C LEU A 136 8.18 -18.85 16.24
N LYS A 137 7.99 -18.72 14.92
CA LYS A 137 8.73 -19.48 13.91
C LYS A 137 9.33 -18.56 12.85
N LYS A 138 10.55 -18.90 12.40
CA LYS A 138 11.20 -18.23 11.25
C LYS A 138 10.43 -18.39 9.94
N ILE A 139 9.79 -19.54 9.76
CA ILE A 139 8.88 -19.84 8.65
C ILE A 139 7.51 -20.05 9.28
N CYS A 140 6.64 -19.06 9.15
CA CYS A 140 5.29 -19.12 9.69
C CYS A 140 4.26 -19.66 8.71
N THR A 141 3.09 -19.98 9.27
CA THR A 141 1.87 -20.30 8.56
C THR A 141 1.54 -19.18 7.58
N LYS A 142 1.41 -19.55 6.30
CA LYS A 142 0.95 -18.61 5.28
C LYS A 142 -0.55 -18.42 5.42
N LEU A 143 -0.97 -17.16 5.52
CA LEU A 143 -2.36 -16.75 5.56
C LEU A 143 -2.69 -15.96 4.29
N PRO A 144 -3.87 -16.16 3.69
CA PRO A 144 -4.21 -15.50 2.44
C PRO A 144 -4.53 -14.02 2.66
N MET A 145 -4.26 -13.25 1.61
CA MET A 145 -4.48 -11.80 1.54
C MET A 145 -5.77 -11.50 0.78
N ASN A 146 -6.43 -10.37 1.06
CA ASN A 146 -7.66 -10.02 0.33
C ASN A 146 -7.39 -9.72 -1.16
N LEU A 147 -6.36 -8.93 -1.46
CA LEU A 147 -6.04 -8.53 -2.84
C LEU A 147 -4.56 -8.71 -3.14
N LYS A 148 -4.25 -9.44 -4.21
CA LYS A 148 -2.89 -9.54 -4.76
C LYS A 148 -2.86 -9.02 -6.18
N LEU A 149 -1.90 -8.13 -6.44
CA LEU A 149 -1.65 -7.53 -7.75
C LEU A 149 -0.24 -7.92 -8.19
N ASN A 150 -0.15 -8.83 -9.15
CA ASN A 150 1.13 -9.32 -9.66
C ASN A 150 1.34 -8.81 -11.08
N PHE A 151 2.40 -8.04 -11.32
CA PHE A 151 2.79 -7.55 -12.64
C PHE A 151 1.68 -6.76 -13.33
N ILE A 152 1.00 -5.89 -12.57
CA ILE A 152 -0.04 -5.00 -13.06
C ILE A 152 0.58 -3.70 -13.56
N THR A 153 0.15 -3.22 -14.73
CA THR A 153 0.70 -2.01 -15.34
C THR A 153 -0.36 -0.99 -15.75
N ASN A 154 -0.04 0.31 -15.66
CA ASN A 154 -0.88 1.43 -16.15
C ASN A 154 -2.32 1.37 -15.64
N SER A 155 -2.49 1.21 -14.33
CA SER A 155 -3.75 0.78 -13.73
C SER A 155 -4.17 1.62 -12.54
N ILE A 156 -5.42 1.47 -12.12
CA ILE A 156 -5.99 2.14 -10.94
C ILE A 156 -6.84 1.19 -10.11
N VAL A 157 -6.71 1.27 -8.79
CA VAL A 157 -7.61 0.68 -7.81
C VAL A 157 -8.24 1.83 -7.05
N LYS A 158 -9.56 1.94 -7.07
CA LYS A 158 -10.23 3.07 -6.43
C LYS A 158 -11.56 2.69 -5.83
N ASP A 159 -12.00 3.47 -4.84
CA ASP A 159 -13.35 3.36 -4.28
C ASP A 159 -13.69 1.92 -3.88
N ILE A 160 -12.80 1.22 -3.16
CA ILE A 160 -13.07 -0.13 -2.63
C ILE A 160 -12.75 -0.20 -1.13
N THR A 161 -13.39 -1.16 -0.46
CA THR A 161 -13.09 -1.49 0.93
C THR A 161 -12.42 -2.86 1.05
N SER A 162 -11.34 -2.96 1.82
CA SER A 162 -10.76 -4.23 2.26
C SER A 162 -10.95 -4.38 3.76
N LEU A 163 -11.74 -5.37 4.17
CA LEU A 163 -12.15 -5.61 5.54
C LEU A 163 -11.52 -6.91 6.05
N ASP A 164 -10.99 -6.87 7.28
CA ASP A 164 -10.54 -8.02 8.07
C ASP A 164 -9.77 -9.06 7.27
N SER A 165 -8.70 -8.65 6.58
CA SER A 165 -7.83 -9.60 5.88
C SER A 165 -7.15 -10.54 6.88
N LYS A 166 -6.96 -11.80 6.50
CA LYS A 166 -6.26 -12.80 7.34
C LYS A 166 -4.74 -12.53 7.43
N ASN A 167 -4.21 -11.75 6.50
CA ASN A 167 -2.83 -11.28 6.44
C ASN A 167 -2.85 -9.87 5.82
N TYR A 168 -1.83 -9.46 5.06
CA TYR A 168 -1.85 -8.19 4.33
C TYR A 168 -3.17 -8.00 3.58
N HIS A 169 -3.71 -6.78 3.59
CA HIS A 169 -4.94 -6.47 2.87
C HIS A 169 -4.70 -6.40 1.37
N ILE A 170 -3.66 -5.69 0.95
CA ILE A 170 -3.30 -5.52 -0.46
C ILE A 170 -1.79 -5.75 -0.62
N ASN A 171 -1.40 -6.67 -1.50
CA ASN A 171 -0.01 -6.96 -1.82
C ASN A 171 0.28 -6.70 -3.30
N LEU A 172 1.28 -5.86 -3.57
CA LEU A 172 1.82 -5.62 -4.91
C LEU A 172 3.13 -6.36 -5.10
N LEU A 173 3.27 -6.98 -6.27
CA LEU A 173 4.52 -7.57 -6.73
C LEU A 173 4.76 -7.18 -8.19
N GLY A 174 5.89 -6.51 -8.48
CA GLY A 174 6.28 -6.28 -9.88
C GLY A 174 5.38 -5.30 -10.63
N CYS A 175 4.64 -4.43 -9.92
CA CYS A 175 3.69 -3.51 -10.55
C CYS A 175 4.38 -2.25 -11.07
N LYS A 176 3.80 -1.62 -12.11
CA LYS A 176 4.31 -0.36 -12.65
C LYS A 176 3.21 0.62 -13.02
N ASN A 177 3.35 1.90 -12.65
CA ASN A 177 2.36 2.93 -12.96
C ASN A 177 0.96 2.53 -12.47
N LEU A 178 0.84 2.36 -11.15
CA LEU A 178 -0.39 1.91 -10.49
C LEU A 178 -0.78 2.92 -9.40
N THR A 179 -2.04 3.34 -9.43
CA THR A 179 -2.60 4.29 -8.46
C THR A 179 -3.65 3.64 -7.59
N PHE A 180 -3.58 3.87 -6.28
CA PHE A 180 -4.65 3.66 -5.32
C PHE A 180 -5.26 5.02 -4.96
N ASP A 181 -6.58 5.13 -5.03
CA ASP A 181 -7.28 6.38 -4.73
C ASP A 181 -8.59 6.10 -3.99
N HIS A 182 -8.85 6.75 -2.86
CA HIS A 182 -10.06 6.56 -2.07
C HIS A 182 -10.30 5.09 -1.64
N VAL A 183 -9.23 4.36 -1.31
CA VAL A 183 -9.32 3.02 -0.76
C VAL A 183 -9.55 3.08 0.76
N THR A 184 -10.37 2.18 1.29
CA THR A 184 -10.58 2.01 2.73
C THR A 184 -10.11 0.63 3.17
N ILE A 185 -9.26 0.58 4.19
CA ILE A 185 -8.75 -0.65 4.79
C ILE A 185 -9.08 -0.65 6.28
N THR A 186 -9.66 -1.73 6.78
CA THR A 186 -10.01 -1.85 8.20
C THR A 186 -9.82 -3.27 8.71
N ALA A 187 -9.06 -3.37 9.80
CA ALA A 187 -8.94 -4.52 10.68
C ALA A 187 -8.67 -4.03 12.12
N PRO A 188 -8.90 -4.86 13.15
CA PRO A 188 -8.57 -4.54 14.54
C PRO A 188 -7.08 -4.22 14.73
N GLY A 189 -6.77 -3.31 15.67
CA GLY A 189 -5.39 -2.90 15.96
C GLY A 189 -4.50 -3.99 16.57
N ASP A 190 -5.10 -5.10 17.01
CA ASP A 190 -4.44 -6.31 17.52
C ASP A 190 -4.41 -7.46 16.51
N SER A 191 -4.81 -7.21 15.25
CA SER A 191 -4.75 -8.22 14.18
C SER A 191 -3.31 -8.39 13.66
N PRO A 192 -2.70 -9.58 13.75
CA PRO A 192 -1.29 -9.78 13.47
C PRO A 192 -0.98 -9.82 11.97
N ASN A 193 0.02 -9.03 11.54
CA ASN A 193 0.52 -8.97 10.16
C ASN A 193 -0.57 -8.65 9.13
N THR A 194 -1.48 -7.74 9.49
CA THR A 194 -2.52 -7.22 8.60
C THR A 194 -2.08 -5.94 7.90
N ASP A 195 -0.87 -5.89 7.35
CA ASP A 195 -0.38 -4.71 6.62
C ASP A 195 -1.44 -4.18 5.63
N GLY A 196 -1.61 -2.87 5.56
CA GLY A 196 -2.62 -2.28 4.68
C GLY A 196 -2.27 -2.48 3.20
N ILE A 197 -1.29 -1.72 2.72
CA ILE A 197 -0.75 -1.87 1.37
C ILE A 197 0.73 -2.21 1.46
N HIS A 198 1.08 -3.43 1.05
CA HIS A 198 2.46 -3.88 0.92
C HIS A 198 2.93 -3.74 -0.53
N VAL A 199 4.04 -3.02 -0.75
CA VAL A 199 4.62 -2.76 -2.06
C VAL A 199 5.98 -3.44 -2.20
N SER A 200 6.12 -4.38 -3.13
CA SER A 200 7.40 -5.04 -3.41
C SER A 200 7.73 -4.99 -4.90
N SER A 201 9.02 -4.79 -5.21
CA SER A 201 9.56 -4.88 -6.57
C SER A 201 8.81 -4.03 -7.61
N SER A 202 8.32 -2.86 -7.23
CA SER A 202 7.39 -2.06 -8.03
C SER A 202 7.93 -0.65 -8.34
N GLU A 203 7.39 -0.01 -9.37
CA GLU A 203 7.83 1.31 -9.84
C GLU A 203 6.63 2.23 -10.14
N GLU A 204 6.76 3.54 -9.86
CA GLU A 204 5.73 4.55 -10.19
C GLU A 204 4.38 4.19 -9.53
N ILE A 205 4.39 4.01 -8.20
CA ILE A 205 3.20 3.65 -7.42
C ILE A 205 2.71 4.88 -6.67
N ASN A 206 1.41 5.19 -6.81
CA ASN A 206 0.77 6.29 -6.09
C ASN A 206 -0.29 5.72 -5.13
N ILE A 207 -0.26 6.11 -3.86
CA ILE A 207 -1.27 5.78 -2.85
C ILE A 207 -1.82 7.10 -2.32
N LEU A 208 -3.08 7.40 -2.67
CA LEU A 208 -3.69 8.72 -2.52
C LEU A 208 -5.01 8.62 -1.76
N ASN A 209 -5.35 9.63 -0.95
CA ASN A 209 -6.67 9.83 -0.35
C ASN A 209 -7.23 8.58 0.35
N THR A 210 -6.39 7.82 1.04
CA THR A 210 -6.70 6.46 1.51
C THR A 210 -6.78 6.43 3.04
N ASN A 211 -7.72 5.65 3.58
CA ASN A 211 -7.88 5.45 5.03
C ASN A 211 -7.51 4.01 5.39
N ILE A 212 -6.63 3.83 6.36
CA ILE A 212 -6.11 2.51 6.75
C ILE A 212 -6.07 2.38 8.27
N ALA A 213 -6.75 1.36 8.77
CA ALA A 213 -6.71 0.92 10.15
C ALA A 213 -6.38 -0.58 10.16
N THR A 214 -5.27 -0.97 10.79
CA THR A 214 -4.76 -2.35 10.79
C THR A 214 -4.04 -2.64 12.11
N GLY A 215 -3.56 -3.88 12.29
CA GLY A 215 -2.70 -4.24 13.42
C GLY A 215 -1.21 -4.31 13.10
N ASP A 216 -0.80 -3.97 11.88
CA ASP A 216 0.60 -3.89 11.45
C ASP A 216 0.84 -2.64 10.59
N ASP A 217 1.84 -2.60 9.72
CA ASP A 217 2.17 -1.43 8.90
C ASP A 217 0.93 -0.94 8.10
N CYS A 218 0.65 0.35 8.19
CA CYS A 218 -0.39 1.00 7.37
C CYS A 218 -0.02 0.85 5.88
N ILE A 219 1.21 1.19 5.55
CA ILE A 219 1.83 0.98 4.24
C ILE A 219 3.25 0.49 4.50
N SER A 220 3.64 -0.60 3.85
CA SER A 220 5.00 -1.13 3.90
C SER A 220 5.61 -1.16 2.50
N VAL A 221 6.71 -0.44 2.31
CA VAL A 221 7.49 -0.42 1.05
C VAL A 221 8.68 -1.35 1.23
N GLY A 222 8.56 -2.57 0.71
CA GLY A 222 9.61 -3.58 0.73
C GLY A 222 10.82 -3.23 -0.16
N ASP A 223 11.59 -4.24 -0.52
CA ASP A 223 12.77 -4.08 -1.37
C ASP A 223 12.44 -3.80 -2.85
N THR A 224 13.47 -3.35 -3.59
CA THR A 224 13.43 -3.25 -5.06
C THR A 224 12.34 -2.29 -5.59
N ASN A 225 12.09 -1.19 -4.89
CA ASN A 225 11.03 -0.23 -5.24
C ASN A 225 11.58 1.11 -5.78
N LYS A 226 10.88 1.71 -6.74
CA LYS A 226 11.24 3.03 -7.31
C LYS A 226 10.05 3.96 -7.40
N GLN A 227 10.24 5.24 -7.07
CA GLN A 227 9.26 6.29 -7.35
C GLN A 227 7.87 5.97 -6.75
N ILE A 228 7.82 5.90 -5.41
CA ILE A 228 6.60 5.65 -4.64
C ILE A 228 6.11 6.97 -4.04
N VAL A 229 4.85 7.31 -4.25
CA VAL A 229 4.22 8.50 -3.68
C VAL A 229 3.06 8.06 -2.79
N ILE A 230 3.10 8.52 -1.54
CA ILE A 230 2.06 8.32 -0.53
C ILE A 230 1.60 9.70 -0.12
N SER A 231 0.35 10.07 -0.42
CA SER A 231 -0.17 11.41 -0.17
C SER A 231 -1.58 11.36 0.40
N ASP A 232 -1.87 12.22 1.36
CA ASP A 232 -3.22 12.39 1.90
C ASP A 232 -3.79 11.06 2.45
N VAL A 233 -2.95 10.30 3.16
CA VAL A 233 -3.30 9.04 3.80
C VAL A 233 -3.54 9.24 5.30
N THR A 234 -4.64 8.67 5.81
CA THR A 234 -4.89 8.57 7.25
C THR A 234 -4.62 7.13 7.70
N CYS A 235 -3.66 6.97 8.61
CA CYS A 235 -3.28 5.70 9.21
C CYS A 235 -3.69 5.68 10.69
N GLY A 236 -4.20 4.56 11.18
CA GLY A 236 -4.36 4.36 12.61
C GLY A 236 -5.60 3.58 13.02
N PRO A 237 -5.48 2.57 13.91
CA PRO A 237 -4.24 2.05 14.54
C PRO A 237 -3.31 1.30 13.56
N GLY A 238 -2.17 0.79 14.05
CA GLY A 238 -1.20 -0.01 13.29
C GLY A 238 0.27 0.39 13.55
N HIS A 239 1.20 0.00 12.67
CA HIS A 239 2.64 0.29 12.79
C HIS A 239 3.12 1.49 11.98
N GLY A 240 2.20 2.24 11.35
CA GLY A 240 2.53 3.45 10.59
C GLY A 240 3.03 3.18 9.17
N ILE A 241 3.75 4.14 8.59
CA ILE A 241 4.26 4.05 7.21
C ILE A 241 5.73 3.66 7.25
N SER A 242 6.05 2.49 6.72
CA SER A 242 7.37 1.87 6.84
C SER A 242 8.05 1.64 5.50
N ILE A 243 9.31 2.01 5.40
CA ILE A 243 10.23 1.57 4.35
C ILE A 243 11.06 0.41 4.89
N GLY A 244 10.92 -0.75 4.27
CA GLY A 244 11.51 -2.01 4.66
C GLY A 244 10.51 -3.01 5.23
N SER A 245 10.97 -4.09 5.87
CA SER A 245 12.37 -4.30 6.25
C SER A 245 13.29 -4.57 5.06
N LEU A 246 14.46 -3.91 5.03
CA LEU A 246 15.47 -4.07 3.98
C LEU A 246 16.68 -4.86 4.49
N GLY A 247 17.37 -5.56 3.59
CA GLY A 247 18.61 -6.29 3.83
C GLY A 247 18.45 -7.76 4.24
N LYS A 248 17.25 -8.31 4.20
CA LYS A 248 16.98 -9.69 4.67
C LYS A 248 17.35 -10.73 3.62
N TYR A 249 17.07 -10.45 2.35
CA TYR A 249 17.22 -11.38 1.23
C TYR A 249 18.37 -10.99 0.29
N SER A 250 18.99 -11.98 -0.35
CA SER A 250 20.20 -11.79 -1.15
C SER A 250 19.97 -11.16 -2.53
N LYS A 251 18.71 -11.11 -2.97
CA LYS A 251 18.32 -10.60 -4.30
C LYS A 251 17.64 -9.24 -4.26
N GLU A 252 17.59 -8.62 -3.08
CA GLU A 252 17.05 -7.27 -2.92
C GLU A 252 17.90 -6.27 -3.70
N LYS A 253 17.23 -5.28 -4.29
CA LYS A 253 17.84 -4.16 -5.02
C LYS A 253 17.46 -2.84 -4.36
N GLU A 254 17.90 -1.76 -4.99
CA GLU A 254 17.71 -0.40 -4.50
C GLU A 254 16.24 -0.07 -4.19
N VAL A 255 16.06 0.75 -3.15
CA VAL A 255 14.82 1.48 -2.91
C VAL A 255 15.12 2.97 -3.12
N VAL A 256 14.49 3.59 -4.12
CA VAL A 256 14.81 4.98 -4.48
C VAL A 256 13.58 5.80 -4.82
N GLY A 257 13.50 7.03 -4.31
CA GLY A 257 12.42 7.96 -4.62
C GLY A 257 11.14 7.56 -3.90
N VAL A 258 11.09 7.71 -2.57
CA VAL A 258 9.86 7.53 -1.80
C VAL A 258 9.44 8.86 -1.20
N THR A 259 8.24 9.33 -1.54
CA THR A 259 7.67 10.57 -0.98
C THR A 259 6.43 10.23 -0.16
N VAL A 260 6.45 10.55 1.12
CA VAL A 260 5.29 10.49 2.02
C VAL A 260 4.94 11.92 2.39
N LYS A 261 3.73 12.37 2.05
CA LYS A 261 3.32 13.75 2.36
C LYS A 261 1.87 13.89 2.79
N LYS A 262 1.57 14.93 3.55
CA LYS A 262 0.19 15.29 3.95
C LYS A 262 -0.56 14.14 4.64
N CYS A 263 0.16 13.33 5.41
CA CYS A 263 -0.42 12.16 6.06
C CYS A 263 -0.79 12.47 7.51
N LYS A 264 -1.76 11.74 8.05
CA LYS A 264 -2.13 11.77 9.47
C LYS A 264 -2.02 10.39 10.06
N LEU A 265 -1.28 10.25 11.16
CA LEU A 265 -1.11 8.99 11.87
C LEU A 265 -1.68 9.11 13.28
N THR A 266 -2.58 8.20 13.63
CA THR A 266 -3.31 8.24 14.91
C THR A 266 -3.16 6.91 15.66
N SER A 267 -2.66 6.96 16.89
CA SER A 267 -2.53 5.78 17.76
C SER A 267 -1.80 4.60 17.10
N THR A 268 -0.78 4.91 16.29
CA THR A 268 0.12 3.91 15.71
C THR A 268 1.36 3.72 16.57
N THR A 269 1.98 2.53 16.50
CA THR A 269 3.23 2.25 17.24
C THR A 269 4.42 3.01 16.65
N ASN A 270 4.39 3.32 15.36
CA ASN A 270 5.37 4.17 14.70
C ASN A 270 4.68 5.19 13.80
N GLY A 271 5.36 6.31 13.53
CA GLY A 271 4.91 7.30 12.56
C GLY A 271 5.44 6.95 11.18
N VAL A 272 6.54 7.59 10.79
CA VAL A 272 7.30 7.26 9.59
C VAL A 272 8.60 6.55 9.96
N ARG A 273 8.88 5.43 9.29
CA ARG A 273 9.94 4.51 9.70
C ARG A 273 10.74 4.01 8.50
N ILE A 274 12.05 3.98 8.62
CA ILE A 274 12.95 3.21 7.74
C ILE A 274 13.59 2.12 8.57
N LYS A 275 13.43 0.84 8.19
CA LYS A 275 13.92 -0.33 8.95
C LYS A 275 14.82 -1.23 8.10
N THR A 276 16.04 -1.48 8.55
CA THR A 276 16.99 -2.39 7.88
C THR A 276 17.57 -3.41 8.83
N TRP A 277 17.68 -4.66 8.39
CA TRP A 277 18.24 -5.75 9.18
C TRP A 277 19.73 -5.55 9.45
N PRO A 278 20.22 -5.83 10.68
CA PRO A 278 21.63 -6.11 10.90
C PRO A 278 22.01 -7.42 10.20
N ASP A 279 23.30 -7.66 10.01
CA ASP A 279 23.83 -8.80 9.26
C ASP A 279 23.21 -8.93 7.86
N SER A 280 22.98 -7.78 7.21
CA SER A 280 22.32 -7.79 5.90
C SER A 280 23.16 -8.55 4.87
N VAL A 281 22.48 -9.40 4.11
CA VAL A 281 23.14 -10.30 3.14
C VAL A 281 23.56 -9.56 1.87
N GLY A 282 22.85 -8.49 1.52
CA GLY A 282 23.16 -7.61 0.38
C GLY A 282 23.65 -6.23 0.81
N THR A 283 24.26 -5.52 -0.16
CA THR A 283 24.65 -4.11 -0.08
C THR A 283 24.02 -3.38 -1.26
N PHE A 284 23.04 -2.53 -0.99
CA PHE A 284 22.37 -1.71 -2.01
C PHE A 284 21.94 -0.37 -1.39
N PRO A 285 21.73 0.68 -2.21
CA PRO A 285 21.29 1.97 -1.72
C PRO A 285 19.79 1.98 -1.40
N ALA A 286 19.44 2.63 -0.30
CA ALA A 286 18.09 3.10 0.01
C ALA A 286 18.15 4.63 0.11
N SER A 287 17.65 5.34 -0.88
CA SER A 287 17.91 6.78 -0.99
C SER A 287 16.76 7.59 -1.55
N ASP A 288 16.84 8.92 -1.43
CA ASP A 288 15.86 9.85 -2.00
C ASP A 288 14.47 9.60 -1.37
N MET A 289 14.41 9.75 -0.05
CA MET A 289 13.22 9.47 0.75
C MET A 289 12.79 10.71 1.53
N HIS A 290 11.55 11.16 1.32
CA HIS A 290 11.06 12.43 1.82
C HIS A 290 9.76 12.23 2.59
N PHE A 291 9.72 12.68 3.84
CA PHE A 291 8.58 12.63 4.73
C PHE A 291 8.20 14.06 5.12
N GLU A 292 7.07 14.56 4.64
CA GLU A 292 6.72 15.99 4.72
C GLU A 292 5.26 16.24 5.12
N ASP A 293 4.98 17.30 5.88
CA ASP A 293 3.62 17.71 6.25
C ASP A 293 2.82 16.60 6.96
N ILE A 294 3.38 16.02 8.03
CA ILE A 294 2.77 14.87 8.72
C ILE A 294 2.23 15.28 10.09
N GLU A 295 0.97 14.93 10.34
CA GLU A 295 0.33 15.09 11.65
C GLU A 295 0.38 13.77 12.44
N MET A 296 0.89 13.85 13.66
CA MET A 296 0.99 12.73 14.61
C MET A 296 0.00 12.93 15.74
N VAL A 297 -0.86 11.95 16.00
CA VAL A 297 -1.81 11.95 17.11
C VAL A 297 -1.57 10.72 17.96
N ASN A 298 -0.95 10.89 19.13
CA ASN A 298 -0.67 9.80 20.07
C ASN A 298 0.12 8.65 19.42
N VAL A 299 1.18 8.97 18.68
CA VAL A 299 2.02 7.97 17.98
C VAL A 299 3.20 7.58 18.86
N SER A 300 3.45 6.29 19.07
CA SER A 300 4.48 5.88 20.05
C SER A 300 5.90 6.26 19.63
N ASN A 301 6.28 6.02 18.37
CA ASN A 301 7.59 6.38 17.82
C ASN A 301 7.43 7.17 16.50
N PRO A 302 7.22 8.50 16.55
CA PRO A 302 6.87 9.31 15.38
C PRO A 302 7.86 9.27 14.20
N VAL A 303 9.17 9.41 14.43
CA VAL A 303 10.17 9.52 13.35
C VAL A 303 11.33 8.56 13.58
N ILE A 304 11.54 7.63 12.65
CA ILE A 304 12.49 6.53 12.86
C ILE A 304 13.36 6.24 11.62
N ILE A 305 14.66 6.13 11.85
CA ILE A 305 15.57 5.27 11.08
C ILE A 305 16.12 4.23 12.05
N ASP A 306 15.90 2.95 11.77
CA ASP A 306 16.37 1.82 12.57
C ASP A 306 17.15 0.84 11.70
N GLN A 307 18.49 0.99 11.70
CA GLN A 307 19.40 0.04 11.06
C GLN A 307 19.84 -1.12 11.98
N GLU A 308 19.19 -1.27 13.13
CA GLU A 308 19.35 -2.38 14.08
C GLU A 308 18.05 -3.22 14.23
N TYR A 309 17.14 -3.04 13.26
CA TYR A 309 15.83 -3.67 13.21
C TYR A 309 15.92 -5.19 13.30
N CYS A 310 15.30 -5.75 14.33
CA CYS A 310 15.49 -7.15 14.69
C CYS A 310 14.24 -7.67 15.41
N PRO A 311 13.18 -7.95 14.65
CA PRO A 311 11.93 -8.44 15.21
C PRO A 311 12.17 -9.74 15.97
N TRP A 312 11.57 -9.84 17.15
CA TRP A 312 11.65 -11.03 18.03
C TRP A 312 13.08 -11.44 18.41
N ASN A 313 14.06 -10.54 18.30
CA ASN A 313 15.49 -10.80 18.50
C ASN A 313 16.05 -11.95 17.62
N GLN A 314 15.42 -12.24 16.47
CA GLN A 314 15.83 -13.31 15.56
C GLN A 314 16.85 -12.84 14.52
N CYS A 315 17.90 -12.13 14.95
CA CYS A 315 18.96 -11.59 14.08
C CYS A 315 20.34 -11.60 14.76
N ASN A 316 21.38 -11.19 14.04
CA ASN A 316 22.73 -11.02 14.57
C ASN A 316 23.12 -9.53 14.64
N ARG A 317 22.73 -8.83 15.72
CA ARG A 317 23.02 -7.39 15.93
C ARG A 317 24.52 -7.05 16.01
N LYS A 318 25.40 -8.03 16.21
CA LYS A 318 26.86 -7.82 16.25
C LYS A 318 27.44 -7.42 14.89
N VAL A 319 26.74 -7.78 13.80
CA VAL A 319 27.13 -7.41 12.44
C VAL A 319 26.25 -6.25 12.00
N PRO A 320 26.80 -5.04 11.78
CA PRO A 320 25.98 -3.90 11.37
C PRO A 320 25.33 -4.11 10.01
N SER A 321 24.19 -3.44 9.77
CA SER A 321 23.56 -3.39 8.45
C SER A 321 24.52 -2.86 7.38
N LYS A 322 24.47 -3.44 6.18
CA LYS A 322 25.22 -3.01 4.99
C LYS A 322 24.36 -2.17 4.03
N ILE A 323 23.10 -1.90 4.37
CA ILE A 323 22.24 -1.04 3.56
C ILE A 323 22.70 0.40 3.71
N LYS A 324 22.97 1.07 2.58
CA LYS A 324 23.40 2.46 2.57
C LYS A 324 22.19 3.37 2.49
N ILE A 325 21.88 4.08 3.57
CA ILE A 325 20.82 5.08 3.60
C ILE A 325 21.40 6.47 3.28
N SER A 326 20.83 7.17 2.31
CA SER A 326 21.22 8.55 2.02
C SER A 326 20.08 9.41 1.48
N LYS A 327 20.21 10.74 1.53
CA LYS A 327 19.23 11.70 0.98
C LYS A 327 17.84 11.45 1.56
N VAL A 328 17.75 11.56 2.89
CA VAL A 328 16.50 11.36 3.62
C VAL A 328 16.11 12.68 4.26
N SER A 329 14.86 13.12 4.10
CA SER A 329 14.38 14.31 4.80
C SER A 329 13.11 14.07 5.60
N PHE A 330 13.09 14.56 6.83
CA PHE A 330 11.89 14.68 7.67
C PHE A 330 11.58 16.16 7.86
N LYS A 331 10.43 16.62 7.34
CA LYS A 331 10.07 18.04 7.29
C LYS A 331 8.65 18.29 7.77
N ASN A 332 8.43 19.35 8.55
CA ASN A 332 7.10 19.78 9.00
C ASN A 332 6.27 18.62 9.61
N ILE A 333 6.84 17.95 10.61
CA ILE A 333 6.17 16.86 11.34
C ILE A 333 5.76 17.37 12.71
N ARG A 334 4.46 17.32 13.01
CA ARG A 334 3.88 17.96 14.19
C ARG A 334 2.87 17.09 14.92
N GLY A 335 2.67 17.37 16.20
CA GLY A 335 1.59 16.78 17.01
C GLY A 335 2.06 16.14 18.31
N THR A 336 1.59 14.92 18.58
CA THR A 336 1.78 14.25 19.88
C THR A 336 2.40 12.87 19.75
N SER A 337 3.38 12.61 20.62
CA SER A 337 3.99 11.30 20.82
C SER A 337 3.34 10.59 22.01
N ALA A 338 3.18 9.27 21.94
CA ALA A 338 2.71 8.45 23.05
C ALA A 338 3.86 7.97 23.97
N THR A 339 5.11 8.08 23.52
CA THR A 339 6.31 7.77 24.33
C THR A 339 7.30 8.94 24.31
N PRO A 340 8.27 9.02 25.24
CA PRO A 340 9.21 10.13 25.29
C PRO A 340 10.21 10.16 24.12
N VAL A 341 10.54 9.03 23.49
CA VAL A 341 11.48 9.00 22.37
C VAL A 341 10.74 9.29 21.06
N ALA A 342 10.63 10.57 20.72
CA ALA A 342 9.84 11.01 19.58
C ALA A 342 10.58 10.89 18.22
N VAL A 343 11.91 11.02 18.25
CA VAL A 343 12.77 10.91 17.07
C VAL A 343 13.93 9.96 17.36
N LYS A 344 14.09 8.90 16.56
CA LYS A 344 15.15 7.89 16.69
C LYS A 344 15.84 7.69 15.35
N ILE A 345 17.05 8.20 15.17
CA ILE A 345 17.83 8.07 13.93
C ILE A 345 19.09 7.24 14.20
N VAL A 346 18.93 5.93 14.16
CA VAL A 346 19.98 4.95 14.43
C VAL A 346 20.46 4.34 13.11
N CYS A 347 21.60 4.84 12.65
CA CYS A 347 22.24 4.39 11.43
C CYS A 347 23.34 3.36 11.71
N SER A 348 23.72 2.62 10.68
CA SER A 348 24.75 1.58 10.76
C SER A 348 26.12 2.17 11.07
N LYS A 349 26.86 1.53 11.98
CA LYS A 349 28.26 1.89 12.27
C LYS A 349 29.19 1.68 11.07
N SER A 350 28.92 0.66 10.24
CA SER A 350 29.74 0.36 9.06
C SER A 350 29.34 1.20 7.85
N ASN A 351 28.09 1.66 7.81
CA ASN A 351 27.54 2.48 6.74
C ASN A 351 26.69 3.62 7.32
N PRO A 352 27.33 4.67 7.90
CA PRO A 352 26.63 5.83 8.43
C PRO A 352 25.66 6.45 7.41
N CYS A 353 24.53 6.98 7.88
CA CYS A 353 23.60 7.70 6.99
C CYS A 353 24.22 9.00 6.50
N GLU A 354 23.96 9.35 5.24
CA GLU A 354 24.46 10.57 4.60
C GLU A 354 23.32 11.45 4.11
N GLU A 355 23.53 12.77 4.07
CA GLU A 355 22.53 13.72 3.54
C GLU A 355 21.15 13.56 4.20
N VAL A 356 21.14 13.37 5.53
CA VAL A 356 19.90 13.36 6.33
C VAL A 356 19.56 14.79 6.72
N GLU A 357 18.33 15.23 6.43
CA GLU A 357 17.80 16.54 6.80
C GLU A 357 16.63 16.38 7.77
N VAL A 358 16.63 17.19 8.83
CA VAL A 358 15.54 17.23 9.82
C VAL A 358 15.14 18.68 10.03
N ALA A 359 13.95 19.05 9.56
CA ALA A 359 13.46 20.43 9.59
C ALA A 359 12.05 20.52 10.17
N ASP A 360 11.79 21.55 10.97
CA ASP A 360 10.45 21.88 11.47
C ASP A 360 9.72 20.69 12.14
N ILE A 361 10.38 20.10 13.14
CA ILE A 361 9.81 19.05 14.00
C ILE A 361 9.19 19.70 15.23
N ASP A 362 7.90 19.44 15.48
CA ASP A 362 7.16 19.94 16.63
C ASP A 362 6.25 18.87 17.25
N LEU A 363 6.87 18.00 18.01
CA LEU A 363 6.22 16.90 18.72
C LEU A 363 6.16 17.21 20.21
N THR A 364 5.08 16.81 20.85
CA THR A 364 4.89 16.97 22.30
C THR A 364 4.60 15.62 22.94
N TYR A 365 5.07 15.43 24.16
CA TYR A 365 4.79 14.27 24.99
C TYR A 365 4.35 14.79 26.36
N SER A 366 3.26 14.26 26.88
CA SER A 366 2.67 14.68 28.16
C SER A 366 2.61 13.56 29.19
N GLY A 367 3.22 12.40 28.91
CA GLY A 367 3.27 11.28 29.83
C GLY A 367 4.32 11.45 30.93
N SER A 368 4.36 10.49 31.86
CA SER A 368 5.16 10.56 33.08
C SER A 368 6.59 9.99 32.94
N GLU A 369 6.98 9.48 31.78
CA GLU A 369 8.25 8.75 31.58
C GLU A 369 9.45 9.68 31.33
N GLY A 370 9.27 10.98 31.55
CA GLY A 370 10.30 12.01 31.38
C GLY A 370 10.01 12.95 30.21
N PRO A 371 10.95 13.86 29.90
CA PRO A 371 10.77 14.82 28.82
C PRO A 371 10.81 14.12 27.45
N ILE A 372 10.16 14.76 26.47
CA ILE A 372 10.30 14.37 25.07
C ILE A 372 11.75 14.52 24.63
N LYS A 373 12.26 13.55 23.86
CA LYS A 373 13.66 13.49 23.46
C LYS A 373 13.86 12.84 22.11
N SER A 374 15.07 13.02 21.59
CA SER A 374 15.56 12.39 20.38
C SER A 374 16.85 11.61 20.62
N GLN A 375 17.06 10.56 19.85
CA GLN A 375 18.24 9.70 19.92
C GLN A 375 18.85 9.51 18.55
N CYS A 376 20.17 9.66 18.45
CA CYS A 376 20.90 9.47 17.19
C CYS A 376 22.15 8.61 17.36
N ALA A 377 22.49 7.86 16.31
CA ALA A 377 23.76 7.17 16.19
C ALA A 377 24.21 7.10 14.71
N ASN A 378 25.52 7.32 14.47
CA ASN A 378 26.15 7.21 13.15
C ASN A 378 25.49 8.06 12.06
N VAL A 379 25.09 9.28 12.43
CA VAL A 379 24.47 10.27 11.53
C VAL A 379 24.88 11.67 11.97
N LYS A 380 24.97 12.59 11.01
CA LYS A 380 25.14 14.03 11.25
C LYS A 380 24.09 14.77 10.42
N PRO A 381 22.85 14.90 10.92
CA PRO A 381 21.79 15.50 10.13
C PRO A 381 22.01 17.00 9.98
N VAL A 382 21.57 17.54 8.83
CA VAL A 382 21.38 18.97 8.66
C VAL A 382 20.07 19.34 9.35
N ILE A 383 20.15 20.23 10.34
CA ILE A 383 19.03 20.62 11.19
C ILE A 383 18.63 22.06 10.88
N SER A 384 17.34 22.32 10.70
CA SER A 384 16.81 23.67 10.45
C SER A 384 15.41 23.88 11.02
N GLY A 385 14.98 25.14 11.16
CA GLY A 385 13.62 25.45 11.62
C GLY A 385 13.34 25.03 13.07
N LYS A 386 12.07 24.71 13.38
CA LYS A 386 11.64 24.33 14.75
C LYS A 386 12.14 22.93 15.13
N GLN A 387 12.57 22.77 16.39
CA GLN A 387 13.20 21.56 16.92
C GLN A 387 12.64 21.22 18.30
N ASN A 388 11.49 20.55 18.32
CA ASN A 388 10.88 20.04 19.54
C ASN A 388 10.53 18.55 19.34
N PRO A 389 11.29 17.61 19.93
CA PRO A 389 12.46 17.81 20.80
C PRO A 389 13.69 18.37 20.05
N PRO A 390 14.72 18.88 20.76
CA PRO A 390 16.05 19.09 20.16
C PRO A 390 16.52 17.81 19.47
N ILE A 391 16.95 17.89 18.21
CA ILE A 391 17.33 16.73 17.41
C ILE A 391 18.77 16.27 17.72
N CYS A 392 18.93 14.95 17.84
CA CYS A 392 20.13 14.29 18.32
C CYS A 392 20.61 14.78 19.70
N GLY A 393 19.65 15.01 20.61
CA GLY A 393 19.93 15.46 21.98
C GLY A 393 20.61 14.41 22.86
N GLU A 394 20.40 13.12 22.58
CA GLU A 394 21.05 12.00 23.27
C GLU A 394 21.70 11.03 22.26
N PRO A 395 22.83 10.39 22.62
CA PRO A 395 23.30 9.22 21.89
C PRO A 395 22.31 8.07 22.04
N ALA A 396 22.02 7.35 20.96
CA ALA A 396 21.18 6.16 21.05
C ALA A 396 21.87 5.06 21.89
N PRO A 397 21.12 4.35 22.77
CA PRO A 397 21.67 3.22 23.52
C PRO A 397 22.21 2.15 22.58
N LEU A 398 23.32 1.52 22.99
CA LEU A 398 23.76 0.28 22.36
C LEU A 398 22.71 -0.81 22.61
N ASP A 399 22.32 -1.56 21.57
CA ASP A 399 21.39 -2.69 21.66
C ASP A 399 19.97 -2.33 22.17
N GLY A 400 19.46 -1.15 21.79
CA GLY A 400 18.08 -0.76 22.08
C GLY A 400 17.04 -1.73 21.49
N PRO A 401 15.83 -1.82 22.06
CA PRO A 401 14.78 -2.66 21.51
C PRO A 401 14.38 -2.20 20.10
N SER A 402 13.97 -3.17 19.28
CA SER A 402 13.32 -2.92 17.98
C SER A 402 12.01 -2.18 18.22
N THR A 403 11.60 -1.32 17.28
CA THR A 403 10.36 -0.53 17.41
C THR A 403 9.13 -1.23 16.83
N ASP A 404 9.06 -2.56 16.96
CA ASP A 404 7.91 -3.38 16.56
C ASP A 404 7.04 -3.75 17.76
#